data_AF-A0A1H3KDC1-F1
#
_entry.id   AF-A0A1H3KDC1-F1
#
_cell.length_a   1.000
_cell.length_b   1.000
_cell.length_c   1.000
_cell.angle_alpha   90.00
_cell.angle_beta   90.00
_cell.angle_gamma   90.00
#
_symmetry.space_group_name_H-M   'P 1'
#
loop_
_entity.id
_entity.type
_entity.pdbx_description
1 polymer ?
#
loop_
_entity_poly.entity_id
_entity_poly.type
_entity_poly.pdbx_seq_one_letter_code
_entity_poly.pdbx_strand_id
1 'polypeptide(L)'
;MLKQGIYEQVITKKIHDALDLLQKKDPDAYYINIETIDVEEGRKKLAAYIYEVTRKALHHVRDKDNREDDSLALQVKLCNEIIDQLADALPEEEFEELKIWEQGEILTSVYEKLNHPAGLSERKEIRPVTPISESSLFTGSHYEPNIMEELKKEILSSDAIDWLGILY
;
A
#
# COMPACT_ATOMS: atom_id res chain seq x y z
N MET A 1 8.19 -9.83 -22.75
CA MET A 1 8.20 -11.32 -22.86
C MET A 1 8.43 -11.88 -21.47
N LEU A 2 7.75 -12.98 -21.12
CA LEU A 2 8.05 -13.72 -19.89
C LEU A 2 9.50 -14.21 -19.94
N LYS A 3 10.21 -14.13 -18.81
CA LYS A 3 11.58 -14.62 -18.69
C LYS A 3 11.54 -16.05 -18.13
N GLN A 4 12.65 -16.76 -18.19
CA GLN A 4 12.76 -18.02 -17.46
C GLN A 4 13.07 -17.70 -15.99
N GLY A 5 12.41 -18.38 -15.06
CA GLY A 5 12.57 -18.17 -13.62
C GLY A 5 11.41 -18.71 -12.82
N ILE A 6 11.51 -18.57 -11.50
CA ILE A 6 10.44 -18.89 -10.55
C ILE A 6 9.60 -17.63 -10.37
N TYR A 7 8.28 -17.81 -10.33
CA TYR A 7 7.31 -16.74 -10.26
C TYR A 7 6.38 -16.91 -9.07
N GLU A 8 6.12 -15.82 -8.36
CA GLU A 8 5.06 -15.72 -7.35
C GLU A 8 4.16 -14.54 -7.71
N GLN A 9 3.25 -14.76 -8.66
CA GLN A 9 2.34 -13.72 -9.16
C GLN A 9 1.01 -14.30 -9.61
N VAL A 10 -0.05 -13.51 -9.46
CA VAL A 10 -1.38 -13.84 -10.01
C VAL A 10 -1.31 -13.86 -11.54
N ILE A 11 -1.85 -14.91 -12.17
CA ILE A 11 -1.91 -15.02 -13.62
C ILE A 11 -2.95 -14.02 -14.15
N THR A 12 -2.45 -12.91 -14.69
CA THR A 12 -3.26 -11.90 -15.39
C THR A 12 -3.58 -12.34 -16.81
N LYS A 13 -4.56 -11.69 -17.45
CA LYS A 13 -4.85 -11.90 -18.89
C LYS A 13 -3.60 -11.80 -19.76
N LYS A 14 -2.74 -10.81 -19.51
CA LYS A 14 -1.47 -10.63 -20.22
C LYS A 14 -0.49 -11.80 -20.02
N ILE A 15 -0.43 -12.37 -18.82
CA ILE A 15 0.42 -13.53 -18.52
C ILE A 15 -0.16 -14.75 -19.21
N HIS A 16 -1.48 -14.96 -19.11
CA HIS A 16 -2.17 -16.05 -19.78
C HIS A 16 -1.94 -16.03 -21.30
N ASP A 17 -2.18 -14.89 -21.96
CA ASP A 17 -1.95 -14.73 -23.40
C ASP A 17 -0.47 -14.99 -23.77
N ALA A 18 0.48 -14.59 -22.90
CA ALA A 18 1.90 -14.83 -23.13
C ALA A 18 2.27 -16.32 -22.97
N LEU A 19 1.68 -17.03 -22.00
CA LEU A 19 1.88 -18.46 -21.82
C LEU A 19 1.28 -19.25 -23.00
N ASP A 20 0.08 -18.86 -23.46
CA ASP A 20 -0.57 -19.44 -24.64
C ASP A 20 0.28 -19.28 -25.90
N LEU A 21 0.89 -18.12 -26.10
CA LEU A 21 1.80 -17.88 -27.23
C LEU A 21 3.07 -18.74 -27.16
N LEU A 22 3.61 -18.97 -25.95
CA LEU A 22 4.77 -19.84 -25.76
C LEU A 22 4.43 -21.29 -26.08
N GLN A 23 3.31 -21.79 -25.55
CA GLN A 23 2.84 -23.15 -25.81
C GLN A 23 2.51 -23.38 -27.30
N LYS A 24 1.90 -22.41 -27.98
CA LYS A 24 1.61 -22.50 -29.42
C LYS A 24 2.86 -22.51 -30.29
N LYS A 25 3.93 -21.84 -29.85
CA LYS A 25 5.17 -21.72 -30.62
C LYS A 25 6.03 -22.97 -30.51
N ASP A 26 6.17 -23.50 -29.30
CA ASP A 26 6.98 -24.69 -29.02
C ASP A 26 6.48 -25.40 -27.74
N PRO A 27 5.59 -26.39 -27.86
CA PRO A 27 4.96 -27.06 -26.71
C PRO A 27 5.95 -27.77 -25.79
N ASP A 28 7.06 -28.27 -26.34
CA ASP A 28 8.01 -29.12 -25.61
C ASP A 28 9.22 -28.34 -25.07
N ALA A 29 9.42 -27.09 -25.50
CA ALA A 29 10.54 -26.26 -25.06
C ALA A 29 10.40 -25.69 -23.64
N TYR A 30 9.17 -25.62 -23.11
CA TYR A 30 8.89 -24.93 -21.85
C TYR A 30 8.15 -25.83 -20.86
N TYR A 31 8.73 -26.02 -19.69
CA TYR A 31 8.02 -26.59 -18.54
C TYR A 31 7.29 -25.46 -17.79
N ILE A 32 5.94 -25.52 -17.79
CA ILE A 32 5.08 -24.53 -17.13
C ILE A 32 4.39 -25.20 -15.96
N ASN A 33 4.64 -24.71 -14.75
CA ASN A 33 3.94 -25.12 -13.54
C ASN A 33 2.98 -24.00 -13.10
N ILE A 34 1.72 -24.35 -12.83
CA ILE A 34 0.68 -23.43 -12.40
C ILE A 34 -0.01 -24.04 -11.18
N GLU A 35 -0.05 -23.29 -10.10
CA GLU A 35 -0.79 -23.64 -8.89
C GLU A 35 -2.06 -22.81 -8.80
N THR A 36 -3.12 -23.43 -8.27
CA THR A 36 -4.36 -22.71 -7.96
C THR A 36 -4.17 -21.86 -6.72
N ILE A 37 -4.86 -20.73 -6.65
CA ILE A 37 -4.87 -19.90 -5.44
C ILE A 37 -5.52 -20.71 -4.31
N ASP A 38 -4.78 -20.90 -3.22
CA ASP A 38 -5.31 -21.50 -1.98
C ASP A 38 -6.47 -20.65 -1.46
N VAL A 39 -7.56 -21.28 -1.05
CA VAL A 39 -8.75 -20.61 -0.53
C VAL A 39 -8.43 -19.84 0.77
N GLU A 40 -7.55 -20.38 1.62
CA GLU A 40 -7.16 -19.75 2.88
C GLU A 40 -6.26 -18.52 2.65
N GLU A 41 -5.36 -18.59 1.66
CA GLU A 41 -4.48 -17.45 1.30
C GLU A 41 -5.09 -16.50 0.27
N GLY A 42 -6.19 -16.89 -0.38
CA GLY A 42 -6.71 -16.23 -1.57
C GLY A 42 -7.14 -14.79 -1.29
N ARG A 43 -7.72 -14.54 -0.12
CA ARG A 43 -8.09 -13.18 0.31
C ARG A 43 -6.88 -12.26 0.34
N LYS A 44 -5.76 -12.73 0.94
CA LYS A 44 -4.52 -11.97 1.05
C LYS A 44 -3.87 -11.75 -0.33
N LYS A 45 -3.76 -12.80 -1.14
CA LYS A 45 -3.14 -12.71 -2.48
C LYS A 45 -3.93 -11.79 -3.42
N LEU A 46 -5.25 -11.86 -3.41
CA LEU A 46 -6.11 -11.02 -4.25
C LEU A 46 -6.12 -9.56 -3.76
N ALA A 47 -6.19 -9.31 -2.45
CA ALA A 47 -6.09 -7.96 -1.90
C ALA A 47 -4.76 -7.29 -2.27
N ALA A 48 -3.64 -8.01 -2.15
CA ALA A 48 -2.32 -7.52 -2.57
C ALA A 48 -2.27 -7.21 -4.07
N TYR A 49 -2.88 -8.05 -4.91
CA TYR A 49 -2.97 -7.79 -6.34
C TYR A 49 -3.79 -6.54 -6.68
N ILE A 50 -4.96 -6.38 -6.05
CA ILE A 50 -5.80 -5.19 -6.23
C ILE A 50 -5.08 -3.93 -5.75
N TYR A 51 -4.38 -3.99 -4.61
CA TYR A 51 -3.53 -2.89 -4.15
C TYR A 51 -2.53 -2.45 -5.23
N GLU A 52 -1.80 -3.39 -5.85
CA GLU A 52 -0.84 -3.07 -6.91
C GLU A 52 -1.50 -2.47 -8.17
N VAL A 53 -2.72 -2.91 -8.50
CA VAL A 53 -3.49 -2.36 -9.62
C VAL A 53 -3.94 -0.93 -9.31
N THR A 54 -4.55 -0.70 -8.15
CA THR A 54 -5.03 0.62 -7.71
C THR A 54 -3.87 1.59 -7.57
N ARG A 55 -2.75 1.17 -7.00
CA ARG A 55 -1.53 1.97 -6.88
C ARG A 55 -1.01 2.45 -8.25
N LYS A 56 -0.99 1.58 -9.25
CA LYS A 56 -0.62 1.95 -10.63
C LYS A 56 -1.62 2.92 -11.27
N ALA A 57 -2.90 2.72 -11.01
CA ALA A 57 -3.95 3.62 -11.50
C ALA A 57 -3.80 5.03 -10.92
N LEU A 58 -3.63 5.15 -9.59
CA LEU A 58 -3.45 6.44 -8.89
C LEU A 58 -2.19 7.17 -9.36
N HIS A 59 -1.08 6.43 -9.58
CA HIS A 59 0.14 7.01 -10.14
C HIS A 59 -0.10 7.65 -11.52
N HIS A 60 -0.86 6.98 -12.38
CA HIS A 60 -1.18 7.47 -13.73
C HIS A 60 -2.13 8.68 -13.73
N VAL A 61 -2.97 8.81 -12.70
CA VAL A 61 -3.84 9.99 -12.51
C VAL A 61 -2.99 11.22 -12.21
N ARG A 62 -2.00 11.08 -11.31
CA ARG A 62 -1.07 12.16 -10.96
C ARG A 62 -0.26 12.67 -12.15
N ASP A 63 0.23 11.77 -13.01
CA ASP A 63 1.09 12.14 -14.14
C ASP A 63 0.34 12.90 -15.27
N LYS A 64 -1.00 12.92 -15.27
CA LYS A 64 -1.80 13.61 -16.29
C LYS A 64 -2.15 15.06 -15.95
N ASP A 65 -2.18 15.43 -14.67
CA ASP A 65 -2.59 16.76 -14.23
C ASP A 65 -1.39 17.48 -13.58
N ASN A 66 -0.87 18.50 -14.26
CA ASN A 66 0.31 19.26 -13.81
C ASN A 66 0.01 20.22 -12.62
N ARG A 67 -1.15 20.07 -11.95
CA ARG A 67 -1.56 20.86 -10.79
C ARG A 67 -1.73 19.92 -9.60
N GLU A 68 -0.87 20.08 -8.60
CA GLU A 68 -0.75 19.16 -7.46
C GLU A 68 -2.07 19.01 -6.68
N ASP A 69 -2.79 20.11 -6.41
CA ASP A 69 -4.05 20.08 -5.64
C ASP A 69 -5.19 19.37 -6.37
N ASP A 70 -5.34 19.60 -7.70
CA ASP A 70 -6.38 18.95 -8.51
C ASP A 70 -6.10 17.43 -8.62
N SER A 71 -4.82 17.03 -8.57
CA SER A 71 -4.41 15.63 -8.70
C SER A 71 -4.77 14.76 -7.49
N LEU A 72 -4.79 15.33 -6.26
CA LEU A 72 -5.15 14.58 -5.06
C LEU A 72 -6.67 14.38 -4.97
N ALA A 73 -7.45 15.43 -5.22
CA ALA A 73 -8.91 15.34 -5.23
C ALA A 73 -9.41 14.29 -6.24
N LEU A 74 -8.78 14.21 -7.42
CA LEU A 74 -9.11 13.20 -8.42
C LEU A 74 -8.74 11.78 -7.98
N GLN A 75 -7.64 11.61 -7.24
CA GLN A 75 -7.26 10.33 -6.64
C GLN A 75 -8.24 9.89 -5.55
N VAL A 76 -8.64 10.80 -4.66
CA VAL A 76 -9.66 10.55 -3.62
C VAL A 76 -10.98 10.14 -4.27
N LYS A 77 -11.40 10.85 -5.32
CA LYS A 77 -12.60 10.52 -6.08
C LYS A 77 -12.53 9.11 -6.68
N LEU A 78 -11.42 8.74 -7.32
CA LEU A 78 -11.24 7.40 -7.90
C LEU A 78 -11.30 6.31 -6.82
N CYS A 79 -10.71 6.54 -5.65
CA CYS A 79 -10.81 5.60 -4.53
C CYS A 79 -12.25 5.43 -4.05
N ASN A 80 -13.00 6.52 -3.91
CA ASN A 80 -14.41 6.45 -3.53
C ASN A 80 -15.27 5.74 -4.59
N GLU A 81 -15.00 5.92 -5.88
CA GLU A 81 -15.66 5.16 -6.95
C GLU A 81 -15.40 3.64 -6.82
N ILE A 82 -14.19 3.24 -6.40
CA ILE A 82 -13.90 1.82 -6.12
C ILE A 82 -14.70 1.32 -4.91
N ILE A 83 -14.79 2.14 -3.85
CA ILE A 83 -15.58 1.80 -2.65
C ILE A 83 -17.06 1.64 -3.01
N ASP A 84 -17.61 2.53 -3.83
CA ASP A 84 -18.99 2.45 -4.33
C ASP A 84 -19.24 1.14 -5.07
N GLN A 85 -18.31 0.73 -5.95
CA GLN A 85 -18.44 -0.55 -6.66
C GLN A 85 -18.41 -1.78 -5.73
N LEU A 86 -17.67 -1.70 -4.61
CA LEU A 86 -17.67 -2.75 -3.60
C LEU A 86 -18.97 -2.76 -2.79
N ALA A 87 -19.49 -1.58 -2.44
CA ALA A 87 -20.76 -1.40 -1.75
C ALA A 87 -21.96 -1.88 -2.60
N ASP A 88 -21.91 -1.68 -3.93
CA ASP A 88 -22.95 -2.19 -4.83
C ASP A 88 -22.92 -3.73 -4.95
N ALA A 89 -21.72 -4.32 -4.88
CA ALA A 89 -21.53 -5.76 -5.03
C ALA A 89 -21.82 -6.55 -3.74
N LEU A 90 -21.76 -5.90 -2.58
CA LEU A 90 -21.90 -6.50 -1.26
C LEU A 90 -23.05 -5.80 -0.53
N PRO A 91 -24.09 -6.50 -0.04
CA PRO A 91 -25.24 -5.90 0.62
C PRO A 91 -24.89 -5.46 2.05
N GLU A 92 -23.96 -4.53 2.18
CA GLU A 92 -23.37 -4.12 3.46
C GLU A 92 -23.24 -2.59 3.47
N GLU A 93 -24.10 -1.94 4.26
CA GLU A 93 -24.14 -0.48 4.38
C GLU A 93 -22.86 0.11 5.00
N GLU A 94 -22.03 -0.74 5.63
CA GLU A 94 -20.77 -0.36 6.29
C GLU A 94 -19.74 0.22 5.30
N PHE A 95 -19.82 -0.11 4.00
CA PHE A 95 -18.89 0.44 3.00
C PHE A 95 -19.05 1.95 2.77
N GLU A 96 -20.23 2.52 3.03
CA GLU A 96 -20.44 3.98 2.95
C GLU A 96 -19.62 4.72 4.01
N GLU A 97 -19.44 4.13 5.20
CA GLU A 97 -18.64 4.72 6.28
C GLU A 97 -17.13 4.67 5.98
N LEU A 98 -16.71 3.87 5.00
CA LEU A 98 -15.30 3.73 4.58
C LEU A 98 -14.87 4.78 3.54
N LYS A 99 -15.78 5.64 3.07
CA LYS A 99 -15.48 6.67 2.09
C LYS A 99 -14.44 7.67 2.61
N ILE A 100 -13.53 8.05 1.72
CA ILE A 100 -12.49 9.03 2.00
C ILE A 100 -13.09 10.43 1.90
N TRP A 101 -12.83 11.26 2.89
CA TRP A 101 -13.23 12.67 2.89
C TRP A 101 -12.52 13.44 1.76
N GLU A 102 -13.21 14.37 1.10
CA GLU A 102 -12.79 14.98 -0.19
C GLU A 102 -11.40 15.64 -0.14
N GLN A 103 -11.01 16.12 1.03
CA GLN A 103 -9.78 16.85 1.30
C GLN A 103 -8.55 15.92 1.35
N GLY A 104 -8.72 14.59 1.40
CA GLY A 104 -7.61 13.64 1.41
C GLY A 104 -6.70 13.76 2.64
N GLU A 105 -7.30 14.04 3.80
CA GLU A 105 -6.58 14.29 5.04
C GLU A 105 -6.20 13.00 5.76
N ILE A 106 -5.09 13.05 6.51
CA ILE A 106 -4.64 11.95 7.36
C ILE A 106 -4.78 12.40 8.81
N LEU A 107 -5.51 11.64 9.62
CA LEU A 107 -5.58 11.87 11.05
C LEU A 107 -4.22 11.52 11.68
N THR A 108 -3.52 12.52 12.21
CA THR A 108 -2.18 12.32 12.79
C THR A 108 -2.19 12.14 14.30
N SER A 109 -3.17 12.69 15.00
CA SER A 109 -3.29 12.58 16.46
C SER A 109 -4.68 12.94 16.98
N VAL A 110 -5.04 12.38 18.13
CA VAL A 110 -6.21 12.75 18.92
C VAL A 110 -5.84 12.66 20.40
N TYR A 111 -5.93 13.78 21.12
CA TYR A 111 -5.63 13.83 22.55
C TYR A 111 -6.71 14.55 23.33
N GLU A 112 -7.00 14.08 24.54
CA GLU A 112 -7.84 14.81 25.48
C GLU A 112 -7.05 16.02 26.03
N LYS A 113 -7.57 17.23 25.83
CA LYS A 113 -6.87 18.49 26.17
C LYS A 113 -6.42 18.57 27.63
N LEU A 114 -7.16 17.95 28.55
CA LEU A 114 -6.88 17.98 29.99
C LEU A 114 -5.76 17.00 30.40
N ASN A 115 -5.52 15.96 29.61
CA ASN A 115 -4.68 14.82 29.98
C ASN A 115 -3.42 14.69 29.11
N HIS A 116 -3.16 15.62 28.19
CA HIS A 116 -1.98 15.57 27.33
C HIS A 116 -1.16 16.87 27.35
N PRO A 117 0.18 16.82 27.45
CA PRO A 117 1.04 18.00 27.43
C PRO A 117 0.91 18.88 26.17
N ALA A 118 0.45 18.29 25.05
CA ALA A 118 0.13 19.02 23.82
C ALA A 118 -1.09 19.94 23.96
N GLY A 119 -1.98 19.68 24.92
CA GLY A 119 -3.09 20.58 25.28
C GLY A 119 -2.64 21.79 26.12
N LEU A 120 -1.46 21.72 26.74
CA LEU A 120 -0.89 22.73 27.65
C LEU A 120 0.26 23.54 27.00
N SER A 121 0.83 23.06 25.89
CA SER A 121 1.93 23.71 25.19
C SER A 121 1.93 23.34 23.70
N GLU A 122 2.35 24.26 22.83
CA GLU A 122 2.58 24.03 21.38
C GLU A 122 3.77 23.09 21.10
N ARG A 123 4.02 22.09 21.95
CA ARG A 123 5.04 21.08 21.68
C ARG A 123 4.57 20.25 20.50
N LYS A 124 5.29 20.37 19.38
CA LYS A 124 5.11 19.51 18.21
C LYS A 124 5.21 18.05 18.64
N GLU A 125 4.24 17.27 18.21
CA GLU A 125 4.20 15.84 18.45
C GLU A 125 5.42 15.15 17.83
N ILE A 126 5.92 14.13 18.52
CA ILE A 126 7.04 13.33 18.03
C ILE A 126 6.44 12.24 17.14
N ARG A 127 6.54 12.39 15.83
CA ARG A 127 6.14 11.39 14.84
C ARG A 127 7.26 11.18 13.83
N PRO A 128 7.56 9.94 13.42
CA PRO A 128 8.46 9.69 12.29
C PRO A 128 7.96 10.39 11.02
N VAL A 129 8.89 10.96 10.26
CA VAL A 129 8.64 11.50 8.93
C VAL A 129 8.56 10.36 7.92
N THR A 130 9.36 9.31 8.11
CA THR A 130 9.41 8.12 7.26
C THR A 130 9.30 6.89 8.15
N PRO A 131 8.07 6.38 8.37
CA PRO A 131 7.86 5.22 9.22
C PRO A 131 8.67 4.01 8.76
N ILE A 132 9.17 3.21 9.70
CA ILE A 132 9.97 2.02 9.37
C ILE A 132 9.09 0.91 8.77
N SER A 133 7.77 0.99 8.96
CA SER A 133 6.79 0.12 8.32
C SER A 133 6.68 0.33 6.80
N GLU A 134 7.13 1.47 6.28
CA GLU A 134 7.18 1.73 4.85
C GLU A 134 8.51 1.26 4.24
N SER A 135 8.48 0.78 3.00
CA SER A 135 9.69 0.38 2.27
C SER A 135 10.51 1.62 1.90
N SER A 136 11.43 2.00 2.79
CA SER A 136 12.29 3.18 2.65
C SER A 136 13.76 2.80 2.63
N LEU A 137 14.53 3.37 1.71
CA LEU A 137 15.96 3.19 1.60
C LEU A 137 16.68 4.30 2.36
N PHE A 138 17.22 3.98 3.53
CA PHE A 138 18.02 4.91 4.32
C PHE A 138 19.46 4.91 3.82
N THR A 139 19.84 5.91 3.01
CA THR A 139 21.19 5.96 2.41
C THR A 139 22.22 6.68 3.29
N GLY A 140 21.78 7.28 4.41
CA GLY A 140 22.64 8.05 5.32
C GLY A 140 23.12 9.37 4.71
N SER A 141 22.48 9.85 3.64
CA SER A 141 22.78 11.15 3.05
C SER A 141 22.33 12.29 3.98
N HIS A 142 22.99 13.45 3.89
CA HIS A 142 22.66 14.61 4.73
C HIS A 142 21.25 15.18 4.51
N TYR A 143 20.59 14.82 3.41
CA TYR A 143 19.26 15.31 3.04
C TYR A 143 18.14 14.31 3.35
N GLU A 144 18.47 13.13 3.88
CA GLU A 144 17.49 12.10 4.26
C GLU A 144 17.34 11.99 5.78
N PRO A 145 16.14 11.63 6.28
CA PRO A 145 15.96 11.30 7.69
C PRO A 145 16.90 10.16 8.11
N ASN A 146 17.59 10.32 9.23
CA ASN A 146 18.48 9.28 9.73
C ASN A 146 17.66 8.13 10.34
N ILE A 147 17.96 6.88 9.96
CA ILE A 147 17.27 5.69 10.50
C ILE A 147 17.26 5.63 12.03
N MET A 148 18.34 6.05 12.69
CA MET A 148 18.43 6.08 14.16
C MET A 148 17.52 7.16 14.74
N GLU A 149 17.35 8.29 14.06
CA GLU A 149 16.45 9.36 14.50
C GLU A 149 14.98 8.97 14.26
N GLU A 150 14.66 8.38 13.12
CA GLU A 150 13.32 7.87 12.83
C GLU A 150 12.95 6.73 13.78
N LEU A 151 13.87 5.79 14.05
CA LEU A 151 13.67 4.74 15.04
C LEU A 151 13.43 5.31 16.45
N LYS A 152 14.15 6.36 16.86
CA LYS A 152 13.89 7.03 18.14
C LYS A 152 12.49 7.64 18.17
N LYS A 153 12.03 8.25 17.07
CA LYS A 153 10.68 8.79 16.98
C LYS A 153 9.64 7.66 17.06
N GLU A 154 9.84 6.57 16.33
CA GLU A 154 8.99 5.36 16.39
C GLU A 154 8.88 4.83 17.82
N ILE A 155 10.02 4.71 18.53
CA ILE A 155 10.04 4.26 19.94
C ILE A 155 9.22 5.21 20.83
N LEU A 156 9.35 6.52 20.62
CA LEU A 156 8.68 7.55 21.45
C LEU A 156 7.20 7.71 21.10
N SER A 157 6.78 7.35 19.89
CA SER A 157 5.39 7.44 19.42
C SER A 157 4.61 6.13 19.54
N SER A 158 5.27 5.02 19.90
CA SER A 158 4.63 3.70 20.00
C SER A 158 4.07 3.43 21.40
N ASP A 159 2.91 2.78 21.46
CA ASP A 159 2.35 2.27 22.72
C ASP A 159 3.11 1.03 23.24
N ALA A 160 3.61 0.19 22.32
CA ALA A 160 4.36 -1.02 22.61
C ALA A 160 5.40 -1.30 21.52
N ILE A 161 6.49 -1.99 21.88
CA ILE A 161 7.55 -2.36 20.95
C ILE A 161 7.88 -3.84 21.15
N ASP A 162 7.78 -4.62 20.08
CA ASP A 162 8.25 -6.01 20.04
C ASP A 162 9.53 -6.09 19.22
N TRP A 163 10.58 -6.68 19.81
CA TRP A 163 11.89 -6.84 19.20
C TRP A 163 12.11 -8.31 18.86
N LEU A 164 11.97 -8.67 17.59
CA LEU A 164 12.38 -9.99 17.11
C LEU A 164 13.89 -10.00 16.84
N GLY A 165 14.65 -10.47 17.83
CA GLY A 165 16.07 -10.78 17.66
C GLY A 165 16.28 -12.22 17.25
N ILE A 166 17.20 -12.47 16.30
CA ILE A 166 17.78 -13.80 16.10
C ILE A 166 18.90 -13.93 17.13
N LEU A 167 18.69 -14.74 18.17
CA LEU A 167 19.75 -15.14 19.09
C LEU A 167 20.68 -16.11 18.35
N TYR A 168 21.92 -15.70 18.12
CA TYR A 168 23.01 -16.56 17.66
C TYR A 168 23.75 -17.17 18.85
#